data_AF-A0A139SJE9-F1
#
_entry.id   AF-A0A139SJE9-F1
#
_cell.length_a   1.000
_cell.length_b   1.000
_cell.length_c   1.000
_cell.angle_alpha   90.00
_cell.angle_beta   90.00
_cell.angle_gamma   90.00
#
_symmetry.space_group_name_H-M   'P 1'
#
loop_
_entity.id
_entity.type
_entity.pdbx_description
1 polymer ?
#
loop_
_entity_poly.entity_id
_entity_poly.type
_entity_poly.pdbx_seq_one_letter_code
_entity_poly.pdbx_strand_id
1 'polypeptide(L)'
;MVGCFALFLLLVSLAYLPKKPGKERGPYDEDGIRTPAERLEKLAELRANEAAAAHSYAWLDQSAGQVQLPIERAMELIVQRHSARQQPRASDAQN
;
A
#
# COMPACT_ATOMS: atom_id res chain seq x y z
N MET A 1 -39.54 24.66 40.80
CA MET A 1 -38.22 23.98 40.69
C MET A 1 -38.28 22.67 39.90
N VAL A 2 -39.26 21.78 40.14
CA VAL A 2 -39.35 20.47 39.45
C VAL A 2 -39.49 20.59 37.92
N GLY A 3 -40.25 21.57 37.41
CA GLY A 3 -40.40 21.78 35.97
C GLY A 3 -39.11 22.19 35.24
N CYS A 4 -38.25 22.98 35.89
CA CYS A 4 -36.93 23.34 35.34
C CYS A 4 -36.00 22.13 35.27
N PHE A 5 -36.08 21.24 36.26
CA PHE A 5 -35.33 19.98 36.25
C PHE A 5 -35.80 19.04 35.14
N ALA A 6 -37.11 18.92 34.91
CA ALA A 6 -37.64 18.11 33.82
C ALA A 6 -37.22 18.65 32.44
N LEU A 7 -37.28 19.98 32.26
CA LEU A 7 -36.85 20.61 31.02
C LEU A 7 -35.33 20.49 30.80
N PHE A 8 -34.54 20.62 31.87
CA PHE A 8 -33.10 20.42 31.84
C PHE A 8 -32.73 18.97 31.49
N LEU A 9 -33.38 17.98 32.10
CA LEU A 9 -33.19 16.58 31.77
C LEU A 9 -33.64 16.25 30.34
N LEU A 10 -34.68 16.90 29.84
CA LEU A 10 -35.11 16.76 28.44
C LEU A 10 -34.08 17.35 27.47
N LEU A 11 -33.54 18.54 27.77
CA LEU A 11 -32.49 19.17 26.97
C LEU A 11 -31.19 18.37 27.00
N VAL A 12 -30.78 17.88 28.16
CA VAL A 12 -29.64 16.96 28.30
C VAL A 12 -29.94 15.66 27.56
N SER A 13 -31.13 15.10 27.65
CA SER A 13 -31.48 13.89 26.89
C SER A 13 -31.40 14.13 25.38
N LEU A 14 -31.91 15.25 24.88
CA LEU A 14 -31.88 15.59 23.45
C LEU A 14 -30.48 15.95 22.94
N ALA A 15 -29.68 16.65 23.74
CA ALA A 15 -28.33 17.06 23.36
C ALA A 15 -27.26 15.99 23.65
N TYR A 16 -27.51 15.10 24.60
CA TYR A 16 -26.55 14.17 25.20
C TYR A 16 -26.98 12.70 25.09
N LEU A 17 -28.09 12.36 24.43
CA LEU A 17 -28.18 11.08 23.72
C LEU A 17 -27.48 11.27 22.37
N PRO A 18 -26.16 11.06 22.29
CA PRO A 18 -25.52 10.97 20.99
C PRO A 18 -26.24 9.85 20.24
N LYS A 19 -26.60 10.13 18.98
CA LYS A 19 -26.90 9.13 17.96
C LYS A 19 -25.95 7.96 18.20
N LYS A 20 -26.46 6.80 18.67
CA LYS A 20 -25.65 5.60 18.90
C LYS A 20 -24.96 5.26 17.58
N PRO A 21 -23.67 5.58 17.37
CA PRO A 21 -23.02 5.28 16.13
C PRO A 21 -22.60 3.82 16.21
N GLY A 22 -23.34 2.96 15.52
CA GLY A 22 -22.93 1.60 15.17
C GLY A 22 -22.73 0.66 16.37
N LYS A 23 -23.57 -0.36 16.45
CA LYS A 23 -23.26 -1.54 17.26
C LYS A 23 -21.93 -2.14 16.77
N GLU A 24 -21.07 -2.44 17.73
CA GLU A 24 -20.00 -3.46 17.70
C GLU A 24 -18.88 -3.28 16.66
N ARG A 25 -17.89 -2.49 17.11
CA ARG A 25 -16.53 -2.40 16.59
C ARG A 25 -15.71 -3.58 17.11
N GLY A 26 -15.20 -4.41 16.22
CA GLY A 26 -14.05 -5.27 16.55
C GLY A 26 -12.77 -4.44 16.62
N PRO A 27 -11.63 -5.01 17.05
CA PRO A 27 -10.36 -4.29 17.31
C PRO A 27 -9.75 -3.55 16.11
N TYR A 28 -10.36 -3.63 14.91
CA TYR A 28 -9.87 -3.07 13.66
C TYR A 28 -10.94 -2.27 12.88
N ASP A 29 -12.09 -1.97 13.50
CA ASP A 29 -13.20 -1.26 12.84
C ASP A 29 -13.22 0.25 13.18
N GLU A 30 -12.17 0.75 13.83
CA GLU A 30 -12.07 2.10 14.38
C GLU A 30 -11.84 3.20 13.31
N ASP A 31 -11.28 2.87 12.15
CA ASP A 31 -10.99 3.89 11.13
C ASP A 31 -12.25 4.44 10.46
N GLY A 32 -13.41 3.78 10.55
CA GLY A 32 -14.71 4.31 10.09
C GLY A 32 -14.83 4.70 8.61
N ILE A 33 -13.77 4.61 7.80
CA ILE A 33 -13.75 5.06 6.41
C ILE A 33 -13.86 3.90 5.41
N ARG A 34 -13.40 2.67 5.76
CA ARG A 34 -13.42 1.53 4.84
C ARG A 34 -13.83 0.21 5.49
N THR A 35 -14.71 -0.54 4.84
CA THR A 35 -15.13 -1.88 5.27
C THR A 35 -14.01 -2.92 5.06
N PRO A 36 -14.00 -4.07 5.76
CA PRO A 36 -13.04 -5.14 5.51
C PRO A 36 -12.98 -5.59 4.03
N ALA A 37 -14.12 -5.61 3.34
CA ALA A 37 -14.20 -5.95 1.92
C ALA A 37 -13.50 -4.90 1.04
N GLU A 38 -13.72 -3.61 1.29
CA GLU A 38 -13.08 -2.51 0.57
C GLU A 38 -11.56 -2.48 0.77
N ARG A 39 -11.09 -2.86 1.97
CA ARG A 39 -9.64 -3.01 2.23
C ARG A 39 -9.04 -4.13 1.39
N LEU A 40 -9.73 -5.26 1.28
CA LEU A 40 -9.29 -6.40 0.47
C LEU A 40 -9.23 -6.05 -1.01
N GLU A 41 -10.24 -5.35 -1.52
CA GLU A 41 -10.27 -4.85 -2.90
C GLU A 41 -9.10 -3.89 -3.14
N LYS A 42 -8.86 -2.95 -2.22
CA LYS A 42 -7.74 -2.01 -2.37
C LYS A 42 -6.38 -2.71 -2.36
N LEU A 43 -6.22 -3.73 -1.53
CA LEU A 43 -5.01 -4.55 -1.51
C LEU A 43 -4.80 -5.29 -2.84
N ALA A 44 -5.87 -5.83 -3.43
CA ALA A 44 -5.81 -6.49 -4.73
C ALA A 44 -5.41 -5.51 -5.84
N GLU A 45 -6.00 -4.31 -5.86
CA GLU A 45 -5.66 -3.23 -6.79
C GLU A 45 -4.18 -2.83 -6.66
N LEU A 46 -3.70 -2.62 -5.43
CA LEU A 46 -2.30 -2.27 -5.17
C LEU A 46 -1.34 -3.35 -5.70
N ARG A 47 -1.61 -4.62 -5.41
CA ARG A 47 -0.78 -5.73 -5.89
C ARG A 47 -0.80 -5.86 -7.41
N ALA A 48 -1.95 -5.63 -8.05
CA ALA A 48 -2.04 -5.64 -9.51
C ALA A 48 -1.21 -4.52 -10.13
N ASN A 49 -1.27 -3.31 -9.56
CA ASN A 49 -0.48 -2.18 -10.01
C ASN A 49 1.03 -2.40 -9.80
N GLU A 50 1.44 -2.96 -8.67
CA GLU A 50 2.82 -3.32 -8.39
C GLU A 50 3.35 -4.37 -9.38
N ALA A 51 2.56 -5.41 -9.66
CA ALA A 51 2.92 -6.42 -10.65
C ALA A 51 3.06 -5.81 -12.05
N ALA A 52 2.11 -4.97 -12.48
CA ALA A 52 2.18 -4.29 -13.77
C ALA A 52 3.42 -3.37 -13.87
N ALA A 53 3.76 -2.64 -12.80
CA ALA A 53 4.97 -1.83 -12.75
C ALA A 53 6.24 -2.70 -12.85
N ALA A 54 6.31 -3.83 -12.15
CA ALA A 54 7.48 -4.71 -12.16
C ALA A 54 7.82 -5.28 -13.55
N HIS A 55 6.82 -5.40 -14.44
CA HIS A 55 6.98 -5.94 -15.80
C HIS A 55 7.02 -4.87 -16.90
N SER A 56 7.05 -3.58 -16.56
CA SER A 56 7.04 -2.49 -17.52
C SER A 56 8.28 -1.59 -17.43
N TYR A 57 8.52 -0.84 -18.50
CA TYR A 57 9.54 0.20 -18.52
C TYR A 57 8.94 1.52 -18.03
N ALA A 58 9.68 2.22 -17.17
CA ALA A 58 9.28 3.54 -16.69
C ALA A 58 10.50 4.43 -16.44
N TRP A 59 10.31 5.75 -16.53
CA TRP A 59 11.29 6.72 -16.05
C TRP A 59 11.11 6.90 -14.54
N LEU A 60 12.18 6.72 -13.76
CA LEU A 60 12.18 7.01 -12.32
C LEU A 60 12.65 8.44 -12.06
N ASP A 61 13.74 8.82 -12.70
CA ASP A 61 14.26 10.19 -12.70
C ASP A 61 14.96 10.45 -14.04
N GLN A 62 14.27 11.18 -14.91
CA GLN A 62 14.79 11.51 -16.23
C GLN A 62 16.00 12.45 -16.18
N SER A 63 16.06 13.32 -15.17
CA SER A 63 17.17 14.28 -15.02
C SER A 63 18.46 13.59 -14.58
N ALA A 64 18.34 12.56 -13.73
CA ALA A 64 19.44 11.71 -13.32
C ALA A 64 19.70 10.53 -14.29
N GLY A 65 18.89 10.39 -15.36
CA GLY A 65 18.99 9.29 -16.32
C GLY A 65 18.63 7.92 -15.76
N GLN A 66 17.83 7.87 -14.69
CA GLN A 66 17.43 6.63 -14.03
C GLN A 66 16.11 6.10 -14.62
N VAL A 67 16.18 4.86 -15.10
CA VAL A 67 15.05 4.12 -15.68
C VAL A 67 14.79 2.84 -14.90
N GLN A 68 13.52 2.48 -14.79
CA GLN A 68 13.06 1.16 -14.41
C GLN A 68 12.97 0.28 -15.65
N LEU A 69 13.49 -0.94 -15.53
CA LEU A 69 13.40 -1.98 -16.54
C LEU A 69 12.54 -3.13 -15.99
N PRO A 70 11.83 -3.89 -16.83
CA PRO A 70 11.15 -5.11 -16.43
C PRO A 70 12.09 -6.06 -15.70
N ILE A 71 11.59 -6.69 -14.64
CA ILE A 71 12.40 -7.53 -13.77
C ILE A 71 13.06 -8.70 -14.51
N GLU A 72 12.38 -9.27 -15.51
CA GLU A 72 12.91 -10.32 -16.38
C GLU A 72 14.19 -9.85 -17.07
N ARG A 73 14.14 -8.65 -17.66
CA ARG A 73 15.27 -8.07 -18.38
C ARG A 73 16.41 -7.72 -17.43
N ALA A 74 16.09 -7.20 -16.24
CA ALA A 74 17.09 -6.94 -15.22
C ALA A 74 17.82 -8.23 -14.82
N MET A 75 17.10 -9.33 -14.60
CA MET A 75 17.69 -10.63 -14.27
C MET A 75 18.60 -11.14 -15.40
N GLU A 76 18.15 -11.10 -16.65
CA GLU A 76 18.97 -11.48 -17.80
C GLU A 76 20.29 -10.70 -17.87
N LEU A 77 20.22 -9.37 -17.72
CA LEU A 77 21.39 -8.50 -17.76
C LEU A 77 22.36 -8.78 -16.62
N ILE A 78 21.84 -9.09 -15.42
CA ILE A 78 22.67 -9.50 -14.27
C ILE A 78 23.40 -10.80 -14.61
N VAL A 79 22.70 -11.83 -15.08
CA VAL A 79 23.32 -13.11 -15.45
C VAL A 79 24.40 -12.91 -16.51
N GLN A 80 24.10 -12.17 -17.58
CA GLN A 80 25.05 -11.85 -18.65
C GLN A 80 26.28 -11.10 -18.14
N ARG A 81 26.08 -10.13 -17.24
CA ARG A 81 27.18 -9.37 -16.64
C ARG A 81 28.06 -10.25 -15.76
N HIS A 82 27.48 -11.17 -15.01
CA HIS A 82 28.23 -12.07 -14.14
C HIS A 82 28.99 -13.13 -14.93
N SER A 83 28.41 -13.70 -16.00
CA SER A 83 29.12 -14.64 -16.87
C SER A 83 30.28 -13.97 -17.62
N ALA A 84 30.07 -12.79 -18.21
CA ALA A 84 31.12 -12.03 -18.89
C ALA A 84 32.28 -11.64 -17.95
N ARG A 85 32.01 -11.40 -16.67
CA ARG A 85 33.04 -11.13 -15.64
C ARG A 85 33.85 -12.36 -15.25
N GLN A 86 33.34 -13.57 -15.46
CA GLN A 86 34.07 -14.82 -15.17
C GLN A 86 35.01 -15.21 -16.32
N GLN A 87 34.68 -14.83 -17.55
CA GLN A 87 35.45 -15.13 -18.76
C GLN A 87 36.92 -14.60 -18.82
N PRO A 88 37.35 -13.50 -18.16
CA PRO A 88 38.70 -12.97 -18.34
C PRO A 88 39.79 -13.72 -17.56
N ARG A 89 39.44 -14.65 -16.66
CA ARG A 89 40.44 -15.33 -15.81
C ARG A 89 40.86 -16.71 -16.36
N ALA A 90 40.11 -17.25 -17.32
CA ALA A 90 40.38 -18.57 -17.90
C ALA A 90 41.27 -18.52 -19.15
N SER A 91 41.26 -17.40 -19.89
CA SER A 91 42.13 -17.19 -21.06
C SER A 91 43.59 -16.92 -20.69
N ASP A 92 43.84 -16.39 -19.49
CA ASP A 92 45.18 -15.99 -19.02
C ASP A 92 45.98 -17.16 -18.44
N ALA A 93 45.38 -18.36 -18.34
CA ALA A 93 46.03 -19.58 -17.85
C ALA A 93 46.45 -20.55 -18.97
N GLN A 94 46.29 -20.16 -20.24
CA GLN A 94 46.57 -21.00 -21.42
C GLN A 94 47.66 -20.45 -22.35
N ASN A 95 48.41 -19.42 -21.94
CA ASN A 95 49.51 -18.84 -22.72
C ASN A 95 50.81 -18.79 -21.90
#